data_AF-A0A948TIP4-F1
#
_entry.id   AF-A0A948TIP4-F1
#
_cell.length_a   1.000
_cell.length_b   1.000
_cell.length_c   1.000
_cell.angle_alpha   90.00
_cell.angle_beta   90.00
_cell.angle_gamma   90.00
#
_symmetry.space_group_name_H-M   'P 1'
#
loop_
_entity.id
_entity.type
_entity.pdbx_description
1 polymer ?
#
loop_
_entity_poly.entity_id
_entity_poly.type
_entity_poly.pdbx_seq_one_letter_code
_entity_poly.pdbx_strand_id
1 'polypeptide(L)'
;MAQDNSLYVVDVYMANEGEPESTLELTVLRCYDPNKRPQVYVHTYVQPQCNPEHIRWKEAAKKGLPRDLFTLNRWPSLTDLIAADYLKDKYVVCFCAAYEPLQSFMANSRTKGSILSLWQEIFAGNDDASALTHPKQMLSYIGLPDKDSSNTHYTPLMKRVHALLSIWLYLRSCRRLHLQPAFGEGDGIGEYARFWPLPDVPRPWYDPEVQLLRQIPADNLCEYFSDRLPDYLDWSSISIYRDDWVFGRELHSEVKLMRQDLMLDFIVNTLFPLQTRLMVLSFYAIYLNRTDYARTIALHDASFGTLPQAVKEDFSQFVIIHLDDFLTSAQKQMIISALVSQLLQWRLSTPQDNFDFEEMKKNEAESGLTFVRETIPSNHNIACFKEIRNQEEVLYRCFIIQGNDKERDECVDFINEKIKELFAEAYNPFSTCWVSPDLRRWLCYITGFEWRELAGNPRPSDNDTLRRTRQAIAAIIKKEGKRYLKAFNSNFDKMVTYINDNFDCTDKSKFRFAFQGITYELIIDQSTDDMTLWSRLWHHPL
;
A
#
# COMPACT_ATOMS: atom_id res chain seq x y z
N MET A 1 17.73 -23.19 -3.51
CA MET A 1 17.05 -22.54 -2.37
C MET A 1 17.20 -23.45 -1.16
N ALA A 2 17.63 -22.92 -0.02
CA ALA A 2 17.78 -23.72 1.20
C ALA A 2 16.40 -24.28 1.62
N GLN A 3 16.36 -25.56 1.96
CA GLN A 3 15.14 -26.29 2.26
C GLN A 3 14.56 -25.81 3.60
N ASP A 4 13.33 -25.28 3.59
CA ASP A 4 12.63 -24.93 4.84
C ASP A 4 12.27 -26.24 5.58
N ASN A 5 12.90 -26.41 6.75
CA ASN A 5 12.71 -27.56 7.63
C ASN A 5 11.68 -27.28 8.74
N SER A 6 11.02 -26.12 8.71
CA SER A 6 9.95 -25.79 9.65
C SER A 6 8.77 -26.75 9.56
N LEU A 7 8.18 -27.03 10.72
CA LEU A 7 6.87 -27.64 10.87
C LEU A 7 5.80 -26.55 10.83
N TYR A 8 4.73 -26.78 10.06
CA TYR A 8 3.56 -25.91 10.02
C TYR A 8 2.35 -26.64 10.60
N VAL A 9 1.68 -26.06 11.58
CA VAL A 9 0.46 -26.62 12.17
C VAL A 9 -0.71 -25.74 11.76
N VAL A 10 -1.67 -26.32 11.03
CA VAL A 10 -2.82 -25.60 10.47
C VAL A 10 -4.12 -26.13 11.05
N ASP A 11 -5.06 -25.22 11.28
CA ASP A 11 -6.41 -25.55 11.67
C ASP A 11 -7.42 -24.46 11.24
N VAL A 12 -8.69 -24.84 11.19
CA VAL A 12 -9.81 -23.98 10.78
C VAL A 12 -10.98 -24.07 11.74
N TYR A 13 -11.70 -22.97 11.92
CA TYR A 13 -13.00 -22.98 12.59
C TYR A 13 -14.13 -22.97 11.56
N MET A 14 -14.92 -24.05 11.56
CA MET A 14 -16.16 -24.17 10.80
C MET A 14 -17.34 -23.95 11.74
N ALA A 15 -18.24 -23.04 11.39
CA ALA A 15 -19.44 -22.78 12.20
C ALA A 15 -20.43 -23.94 12.15
N ASN A 16 -20.49 -24.63 11.01
CA ASN A 16 -21.27 -25.83 10.79
C ASN A 16 -20.29 -26.98 10.53
N GLU A 17 -20.26 -27.96 11.44
CA GLU A 17 -19.34 -29.09 11.34
C GLU A 17 -19.60 -29.91 10.06
N GLY A 18 -18.54 -30.15 9.28
CA GLY A 18 -18.62 -30.87 8.00
C GLY A 18 -18.99 -30.02 6.78
N GLU A 19 -19.27 -28.72 6.96
CA GLU A 19 -19.60 -27.78 5.88
C GLU A 19 -18.43 -26.78 5.69
N PRO A 20 -17.43 -27.08 4.83
CA PRO A 20 -16.26 -26.22 4.63
C PRO A 20 -16.59 -24.79 4.19
N GLU A 21 -17.69 -24.57 3.48
CA GLU A 21 -18.21 -23.26 3.09
C GLU A 21 -18.64 -22.38 4.29
N SER A 22 -18.81 -22.98 5.48
CA SER A 22 -19.10 -22.30 6.74
C SER A 22 -17.84 -21.93 7.55
N THR A 23 -16.65 -22.05 6.95
CA THR A 23 -15.38 -21.65 7.57
C THR A 23 -15.37 -20.15 7.86
N LEU A 24 -15.00 -19.78 9.09
CA LEU A 24 -14.97 -18.38 9.54
C LEU A 24 -13.58 -17.92 10.00
N GLU A 25 -12.66 -18.84 10.28
CA GLU A 25 -11.32 -18.52 10.79
C GLU A 25 -10.30 -19.59 10.38
N LEU A 26 -9.08 -19.17 10.04
CA LEU A 26 -7.93 -19.99 9.69
C LEU A 26 -6.72 -19.55 10.51
N THR A 27 -5.98 -20.51 11.07
CA THR A 27 -4.69 -20.24 11.73
C THR A 27 -3.64 -21.25 11.31
N VAL A 28 -2.42 -20.76 11.04
CA VAL A 28 -1.23 -21.54 10.77
C VAL A 28 -0.11 -21.07 11.71
N LEU A 29 0.43 -22.00 12.50
CA LEU A 29 1.65 -21.79 13.26
C LEU A 29 2.86 -22.35 12.51
N ARG A 30 4.00 -21.67 12.58
CA ARG A 30 5.30 -22.13 12.08
C ARG A 30 6.23 -22.39 13.26
N CYS A 31 6.69 -23.63 13.37
CA CYS A 31 7.70 -24.06 14.34
C CYS A 31 8.99 -24.41 13.59
N TYR A 32 9.97 -23.50 13.63
CA TYR A 32 11.30 -23.73 13.06
C TYR A 32 12.23 -24.46 14.02
N ASP A 33 12.18 -24.09 15.30
CA ASP A 33 12.97 -24.68 16.38
C ASP A 33 12.01 -25.14 17.49
N PRO A 34 11.96 -26.43 17.82
CA PRO A 34 11.09 -26.96 18.87
C PRO A 34 11.47 -26.46 20.28
N ASN A 35 12.56 -25.70 20.42
CA ASN A 35 12.92 -25.04 21.67
C ASN A 35 12.42 -23.60 21.78
N LYS A 36 12.00 -22.98 20.67
CA LYS A 36 11.54 -21.60 20.61
C LYS A 36 10.02 -21.52 20.50
N ARG A 37 9.46 -20.35 20.82
CA ARG A 37 8.03 -20.07 20.60
C ARG A 37 7.67 -20.21 19.12
N PRO A 38 6.52 -20.84 18.79
CA PRO A 38 6.08 -20.95 17.40
C PRO A 38 5.63 -19.57 16.92
N GLN A 39 5.94 -19.26 15.66
CA GLN A 39 5.52 -18.03 15.02
C GLN A 39 4.08 -18.18 14.51
N VAL A 40 3.26 -17.14 14.65
CA VAL A 40 1.98 -17.07 13.96
C VAL A 40 2.27 -16.75 12.50
N TYR A 41 2.18 -17.77 11.64
CA TYR A 41 2.54 -17.65 10.23
C TYR A 41 1.41 -17.05 9.40
N VAL A 42 0.19 -17.53 9.64
CA VAL A 42 -1.04 -16.99 9.05
C VAL A 42 -2.10 -17.00 10.14
N HIS A 43 -2.82 -15.90 10.29
CA HIS A 43 -4.05 -15.86 11.07
C HIS A 43 -5.03 -14.92 10.37
N THR A 44 -6.23 -15.43 10.07
CA THR A 44 -7.25 -14.65 9.38
C THR A 44 -8.66 -15.13 9.65
N TYR A 45 -9.59 -14.20 9.51
CA TYR A 45 -11.00 -14.48 9.30
C TYR A 45 -11.27 -14.84 7.84
N VAL A 46 -12.35 -15.59 7.61
CA VAL A 46 -12.72 -16.12 6.30
C VAL A 46 -14.15 -15.71 6.00
N GLN A 47 -14.39 -15.13 4.83
CA GLN A 47 -15.73 -14.82 4.38
C GLN A 47 -16.45 -16.15 4.07
N PRO A 48 -17.56 -16.46 4.76
CA PRO A 48 -18.29 -17.68 4.48
C PRO A 48 -18.85 -17.63 3.04
N GLN A 49 -18.82 -18.78 2.37
CA GLN A 49 -19.26 -18.93 0.97
C GLN A 49 -20.68 -19.50 0.86
N CYS A 50 -21.37 -19.65 1.99
CA CYS A 50 -22.76 -20.09 2.07
C CYS A 50 -23.73 -18.94 2.38
N ASN A 51 -25.03 -19.23 2.33
CA ASN A 51 -26.05 -18.29 2.79
C ASN A 51 -25.78 -17.93 4.27
N PRO A 52 -25.61 -16.64 4.63
CA PRO A 52 -25.37 -16.22 6.00
C PRO A 52 -26.43 -16.70 7.00
N GLU A 53 -27.66 -16.96 6.57
CA GLU A 53 -28.72 -17.47 7.44
C GLU A 53 -28.51 -18.93 7.88
N HIS A 54 -27.71 -19.71 7.14
CA HIS A 54 -27.42 -21.10 7.46
C HIS A 54 -26.30 -21.26 8.49
N ILE A 55 -25.56 -20.19 8.78
CA ILE A 55 -24.44 -20.22 9.73
C ILE A 55 -24.97 -20.25 11.15
N ARG A 56 -24.44 -21.14 11.99
CA ARG A 56 -24.71 -21.21 13.44
C ARG A 56 -24.08 -20.04 14.21
N TRP A 57 -24.54 -18.82 13.95
CA TRP A 57 -24.01 -17.58 14.54
C TRP A 57 -24.01 -17.57 16.07
N LYS A 58 -24.97 -18.24 16.71
CA LYS A 58 -25.02 -18.33 18.18
C LYS A 58 -23.80 -19.07 18.75
N GLU A 59 -23.33 -20.11 18.07
CA GLU A 59 -22.15 -20.86 18.50
C GLU A 59 -20.86 -20.14 18.10
N ALA A 60 -20.80 -19.55 16.90
CA ALA A 60 -19.69 -18.72 16.46
C ALA A 60 -19.47 -17.50 17.38
N ALA A 61 -20.54 -16.83 17.83
CA ALA A 61 -20.46 -15.70 18.74
C ALA A 61 -19.83 -16.07 20.10
N LYS A 62 -20.08 -17.28 20.63
CA LYS A 62 -19.42 -17.78 21.84
C LYS A 62 -17.91 -17.97 21.65
N LYS A 63 -17.43 -18.00 20.42
CA LYS A 63 -16.01 -18.09 20.04
C LYS A 63 -15.41 -16.73 19.69
N GLY A 64 -16.14 -15.63 19.87
CA GLY A 64 -15.69 -14.29 19.50
C GLY A 64 -15.89 -13.96 18.01
N LEU A 65 -16.71 -14.74 17.30
CA LEU A 65 -16.99 -14.58 15.87
C LEU A 65 -18.46 -14.17 15.65
N PRO A 66 -18.88 -12.95 16.03
CA PRO A 66 -20.25 -12.49 15.82
C PRO A 66 -20.51 -12.21 14.34
N ARG A 67 -21.79 -12.26 13.92
CA ARG A 67 -22.22 -11.99 12.54
C ARG A 67 -21.71 -10.64 12.02
N ASP A 68 -21.73 -9.61 12.86
CA ASP A 68 -21.35 -8.24 12.49
C ASP A 68 -19.89 -8.14 12.03
N LEU A 69 -19.01 -9.01 12.53
CA LEU A 69 -17.61 -9.09 12.09
C LEU A 69 -17.50 -9.40 10.58
N PHE A 70 -18.43 -10.17 10.03
CA PHE A 70 -18.42 -10.65 8.64
C PHE A 70 -19.34 -9.88 7.70
N THR A 71 -20.24 -9.04 8.23
CA THR A 71 -21.10 -8.18 7.41
C THR A 71 -20.53 -6.78 7.23
N LEU A 72 -19.74 -6.30 8.19
CA LEU A 72 -19.16 -4.95 8.17
C LEU A 72 -17.77 -4.90 7.54
N ASN A 73 -17.07 -6.04 7.46
CA ASN A 73 -15.73 -6.15 6.93
C ASN A 73 -15.69 -7.04 5.69
N ARG A 74 -14.65 -6.89 4.87
CA ARG A 74 -14.36 -7.78 3.74
C ARG A 74 -13.23 -8.71 4.15
N TRP A 75 -13.50 -10.01 4.12
CA TRP A 75 -12.53 -11.06 4.41
C TRP A 75 -12.25 -11.86 3.15
N PRO A 76 -11.08 -12.51 3.03
CA PRO A 76 -10.82 -13.44 1.95
C PRO A 76 -11.77 -14.63 2.04
N SER A 77 -12.17 -15.15 0.89
CA SER A 77 -12.91 -16.41 0.83
C SER A 77 -11.99 -17.60 1.01
N LEU A 78 -12.57 -18.78 1.29
CA LEU A 78 -11.82 -20.03 1.36
C LEU A 78 -11.02 -20.30 0.07
N THR A 79 -11.64 -20.02 -1.08
CA THR A 79 -11.03 -20.19 -2.40
C THR A 79 -9.81 -19.30 -2.59
N ASP A 80 -9.87 -18.05 -2.12
CA ASP A 80 -8.74 -17.11 -2.21
C ASP A 80 -7.56 -17.63 -1.39
N LEU A 81 -7.84 -18.12 -0.18
CA LEU A 81 -6.82 -18.67 0.72
C LEU A 81 -6.17 -19.95 0.17
N ILE A 82 -6.93 -20.81 -0.50
CA ILE A 82 -6.40 -22.00 -1.18
C ILE A 82 -5.54 -21.58 -2.38
N ALA A 83 -5.99 -20.59 -3.16
CA ALA A 83 -5.25 -20.07 -4.31
C ALA A 83 -3.92 -19.41 -3.92
N ALA A 84 -3.86 -18.76 -2.74
CA ALA A 84 -2.62 -18.20 -2.19
C ALA A 84 -1.57 -19.28 -1.85
N ASP A 85 -2.00 -20.54 -1.64
CA ASP A 85 -1.15 -21.72 -1.46
C ASP A 85 0.00 -21.52 -0.44
N TYR A 86 -0.34 -20.95 0.73
CA TYR A 86 0.59 -20.71 1.84
C TYR A 86 1.37 -21.93 2.29
N LEU A 87 0.88 -23.13 1.99
CA LEU A 87 1.36 -24.40 2.50
C LEU A 87 2.11 -25.22 1.45
N LYS A 88 2.35 -24.65 0.26
CA LYS A 88 3.12 -25.25 -0.83
C LYS A 88 4.51 -25.68 -0.38
N ASP A 89 4.89 -26.90 -0.75
CA ASP A 89 6.23 -27.48 -0.52
C ASP A 89 6.69 -27.57 0.95
N LYS A 90 5.77 -27.34 1.91
CA LYS A 90 6.04 -27.33 3.35
C LYS A 90 5.71 -28.66 4.02
N TYR A 91 6.25 -28.85 5.23
CA TYR A 91 5.83 -29.92 6.13
C TYR A 91 4.68 -29.43 7.01
N VAL A 92 3.49 -29.98 6.76
CA VAL A 92 2.25 -29.48 7.32
C VAL A 92 1.54 -30.57 8.11
N VAL A 93 0.98 -30.19 9.25
CA VAL A 93 0.25 -31.05 10.15
C VAL A 93 -1.07 -30.38 10.50
N CYS A 94 -2.13 -31.16 10.55
CA CYS A 94 -3.43 -30.72 11.05
C CYS A 94 -4.05 -31.82 11.93
N PHE A 95 -5.20 -31.54 12.51
CA PHE A 95 -5.86 -32.52 13.37
C PHE A 95 -6.25 -33.80 12.61
N CYS A 96 -6.93 -33.64 11.47
CA CYS A 96 -7.32 -34.72 10.58
C CYS A 96 -7.14 -34.30 9.12
N ALA A 97 -6.17 -34.91 8.42
CA ALA A 97 -5.80 -34.53 7.05
C ALA A 97 -6.81 -35.01 5.98
N ALA A 98 -7.78 -35.84 6.36
CA ALA A 98 -8.80 -36.38 5.45
C ALA A 98 -10.07 -35.51 5.36
N TYR A 99 -10.18 -34.46 6.16
CA TYR A 99 -11.38 -33.61 6.22
C TYR A 99 -11.19 -32.30 5.48
N GLU A 100 -12.25 -31.85 4.81
CA GLU A 100 -12.32 -30.51 4.26
C GLU A 100 -12.53 -29.47 5.37
N PRO A 101 -12.05 -28.23 5.19
CA PRO A 101 -11.28 -27.72 4.05
C PRO A 101 -9.76 -28.03 4.11
N LEU A 102 -9.29 -28.68 5.19
CA LEU A 102 -7.85 -28.91 5.44
C LEU A 102 -7.19 -29.77 4.36
N GLN A 103 -7.92 -30.76 3.83
CA GLN A 103 -7.45 -31.58 2.72
C GLN A 103 -7.08 -30.72 1.50
N SER A 104 -7.98 -29.81 1.08
CA SER A 104 -7.74 -28.88 -0.02
C SER A 104 -6.61 -27.90 0.28
N PHE A 105 -6.58 -27.32 1.48
CA PHE A 105 -5.51 -26.40 1.91
C PHE A 105 -4.11 -27.01 1.90
N MET A 106 -4.01 -28.30 2.20
CA MET A 106 -2.73 -29.01 2.26
C MET A 106 -2.41 -29.74 0.96
N ALA A 107 -3.16 -29.53 -0.12
CA ALA A 107 -3.04 -30.29 -1.38
C ALA A 107 -1.60 -30.28 -1.92
N ASN A 108 -0.95 -29.10 -1.93
CA ASN A 108 0.38 -28.89 -2.49
C ASN A 108 1.51 -28.94 -1.45
N SER A 109 1.24 -29.39 -0.23
CA SER A 109 2.26 -29.56 0.81
C SER A 109 3.15 -30.77 0.52
N ARG A 110 4.46 -30.62 0.76
CA ARG A 110 5.48 -31.68 0.56
C ARG A 110 5.24 -32.88 1.47
N THR A 111 4.86 -32.63 2.71
CA THR A 111 4.62 -33.68 3.71
C THR A 111 3.40 -33.31 4.51
N LYS A 112 2.49 -34.27 4.70
CA LYS A 112 1.20 -34.08 5.37
C LYS A 112 1.13 -35.02 6.56
N GLY A 113 0.87 -34.48 7.75
CA GLY A 113 0.66 -35.24 8.97
C GLY A 113 -0.76 -35.09 9.49
N SER A 114 -1.31 -36.18 9.99
CA SER A 114 -2.61 -36.23 10.68
C SER A 114 -2.36 -36.59 12.14
N ILE A 115 -2.68 -35.67 13.06
CA ILE A 115 -2.53 -35.90 14.50
C ILE A 115 -3.40 -37.08 14.93
N LEU A 116 -4.64 -37.15 14.47
CA LEU A 116 -5.57 -38.23 14.81
C LEU A 116 -5.04 -39.60 14.34
N SER A 117 -4.50 -39.68 13.13
CA SER A 117 -3.96 -40.94 12.60
C SER A 117 -2.72 -41.39 13.36
N LEU A 118 -1.81 -40.47 13.70
CA LEU A 118 -0.61 -40.80 14.48
C LEU A 118 -0.96 -41.19 15.93
N TRP A 119 -2.00 -40.56 16.50
CA TRP A 119 -2.53 -40.93 17.80
C TRP A 119 -3.01 -42.38 17.80
N GLN A 120 -3.89 -42.74 16.85
CA GLN A 120 -4.41 -44.10 16.70
C GLN A 120 -3.30 -45.13 16.41
N GLU A 121 -2.26 -44.75 15.67
CA GLU A 121 -1.09 -45.60 15.41
C GLU A 121 -0.33 -45.92 16.72
N ILE A 122 -0.01 -44.90 17.51
CA ILE A 122 0.77 -45.04 18.75
C ILE A 122 -0.02 -45.82 19.81
N PHE A 123 -1.32 -45.57 19.91
CA PHE A 123 -2.21 -46.17 20.91
C PHE A 123 -2.99 -47.39 20.40
N ALA A 124 -2.59 -48.01 19.29
CA ALA A 124 -3.32 -49.13 18.68
C ALA A 124 -3.57 -50.33 19.61
N GLY A 125 -2.75 -50.49 20.66
CA GLY A 125 -2.91 -51.54 21.68
C GLY A 125 -3.71 -51.12 22.92
N ASN A 126 -4.26 -49.91 22.96
CA ASN A 126 -5.04 -49.36 24.07
C ASN A 126 -6.38 -48.82 23.54
N ASP A 127 -7.45 -49.62 23.63
CA ASP A 127 -8.76 -49.29 23.07
C ASP A 127 -9.33 -47.97 23.63
N ASP A 128 -9.18 -47.74 24.95
CA ASP A 128 -9.65 -46.52 25.61
C ASP A 128 -8.95 -45.27 25.08
N ALA A 129 -7.64 -45.35 24.87
CA ALA A 129 -6.84 -44.26 24.32
C ALA A 129 -7.09 -44.06 22.82
N SER A 130 -7.13 -45.15 22.05
CA SER A 130 -7.33 -45.12 20.59
C SER A 130 -8.69 -44.56 20.20
N ALA A 131 -9.71 -44.73 21.05
CA ALA A 131 -11.06 -44.20 20.87
C ALA A 131 -11.16 -42.67 21.02
N LEU A 132 -10.12 -41.98 21.51
CA LEU A 132 -10.14 -40.53 21.69
C LEU A 132 -10.01 -39.81 20.34
N THR A 133 -11.05 -39.05 19.96
CA THR A 133 -11.16 -38.37 18.65
C THR A 133 -11.23 -36.84 18.76
N HIS A 134 -11.06 -36.28 19.96
CA HIS A 134 -11.05 -34.83 20.17
C HIS A 134 -9.76 -34.36 20.87
N PRO A 135 -9.18 -33.20 20.47
CA PRO A 135 -7.93 -32.69 21.05
C PRO A 135 -7.99 -32.55 22.58
N LYS A 136 -9.13 -32.11 23.13
CA LYS A 136 -9.30 -31.95 24.59
C LYS A 136 -9.16 -33.27 25.34
N GLN A 137 -9.71 -34.35 24.79
CA GLN A 137 -9.62 -35.68 25.40
C GLN A 137 -8.17 -36.17 25.35
N MET A 138 -7.49 -35.97 24.21
CA MET A 138 -6.08 -36.32 24.04
C MET A 138 -5.19 -35.58 25.04
N LEU A 139 -5.42 -34.26 25.25
CA LEU A 139 -4.69 -33.46 26.25
C LEU A 139 -4.86 -34.02 27.66
N SER A 140 -6.11 -34.27 28.08
CA SER A 140 -6.39 -34.85 29.39
C SER A 140 -5.73 -36.21 29.57
N TYR A 141 -5.72 -37.04 28.53
CA TYR A 141 -5.11 -38.36 28.57
C TYR A 141 -3.59 -38.29 28.79
N ILE A 142 -2.92 -37.37 28.09
CA ILE A 142 -1.48 -37.12 28.25
C ILE A 142 -1.17 -36.21 29.44
N GLY A 143 -2.11 -35.96 30.36
CA GLY A 143 -1.84 -35.16 31.57
C GLY A 143 -1.61 -33.66 31.35
N LEU A 144 -2.00 -33.11 30.19
CA LEU A 144 -2.01 -31.66 29.93
C LEU A 144 -3.41 -31.05 30.22
N PRO A 145 -3.51 -29.75 30.55
CA PRO A 145 -4.80 -29.09 30.72
C PRO A 145 -5.68 -29.19 29.47
N ASP A 146 -6.97 -29.47 29.63
CA ASP A 146 -7.93 -29.59 28.51
C ASP A 146 -8.39 -28.24 27.94
N LYS A 147 -8.07 -27.15 28.66
CA LYS A 147 -8.42 -25.77 28.31
C LYS A 147 -7.42 -24.77 28.89
N ASP A 148 -7.30 -23.64 28.23
CA ASP A 148 -6.60 -22.45 28.72
C ASP A 148 -7.61 -21.32 28.92
N SER A 149 -7.92 -21.06 30.19
CA SER A 149 -8.91 -20.06 30.60
C SER A 149 -8.27 -18.72 30.98
N SER A 150 -6.95 -18.64 31.16
CA SER A 150 -6.26 -17.41 31.57
C SER A 150 -5.97 -16.50 30.38
N ASN A 151 -5.64 -17.05 29.22
CA ASN A 151 -5.23 -16.27 28.06
C ASN A 151 -6.42 -15.79 27.22
N THR A 152 -7.04 -14.67 27.54
CA THR A 152 -8.25 -14.18 26.82
C THR A 152 -8.00 -13.52 25.47
N HIS A 153 -6.76 -13.26 25.12
CA HIS A 153 -6.34 -12.45 23.97
C HIS A 153 -5.99 -13.25 22.71
N TYR A 154 -5.91 -14.58 22.86
CA TYR A 154 -5.88 -15.50 21.73
C TYR A 154 -7.30 -15.95 21.39
N THR A 155 -7.58 -16.08 20.11
CA THR A 155 -8.84 -16.67 19.67
C THR A 155 -8.92 -18.15 20.10
N PRO A 156 -10.13 -18.71 20.24
CA PRO A 156 -10.28 -20.13 20.56
C PRO A 156 -9.61 -21.07 19.54
N LEU A 157 -9.57 -20.70 18.25
CA LEU A 157 -8.89 -21.49 17.23
C LEU A 157 -7.38 -21.47 17.45
N MET A 158 -6.78 -20.29 17.67
CA MET A 158 -5.34 -20.19 17.92
C MET A 158 -4.90 -21.03 19.12
N LYS A 159 -5.65 -20.96 20.22
CA LYS A 159 -5.43 -21.83 21.39
C LYS A 159 -5.43 -23.31 21.01
N ARG A 160 -6.41 -23.72 20.18
CA ARG A 160 -6.49 -25.10 19.69
C ARG A 160 -5.26 -25.48 18.86
N VAL A 161 -4.77 -24.61 17.97
CA VAL A 161 -3.56 -24.89 17.16
C VAL A 161 -2.31 -25.06 18.03
N HIS A 162 -2.15 -24.28 19.09
CA HIS A 162 -1.07 -24.45 20.07
C HIS A 162 -1.17 -25.77 20.84
N ALA A 163 -2.37 -26.17 21.23
CA ALA A 163 -2.61 -27.48 21.83
C ALA A 163 -2.28 -28.62 20.85
N LEU A 164 -2.69 -28.50 19.57
CA LEU A 164 -2.37 -29.46 18.51
C LEU A 164 -0.86 -29.59 18.27
N LEU A 165 -0.10 -28.49 18.31
CA LEU A 165 1.35 -28.51 18.24
C LEU A 165 1.95 -29.33 19.40
N SER A 166 1.45 -29.12 20.61
CA SER A 166 1.90 -29.84 21.82
C SER A 166 1.66 -31.35 21.69
N ILE A 167 0.45 -31.75 21.28
CA ILE A 167 0.09 -33.15 21.03
C ILE A 167 1.02 -33.74 19.94
N TRP A 168 1.19 -33.03 18.82
CA TRP A 168 2.02 -33.52 17.72
C TRP A 168 3.47 -33.78 18.12
N LEU A 169 4.09 -32.85 18.86
CA LEU A 169 5.47 -32.99 19.30
C LEU A 169 5.64 -34.14 20.30
N TYR A 170 4.66 -34.34 21.18
CA TYR A 170 4.61 -35.51 22.07
C TYR A 170 4.54 -36.81 21.26
N LEU A 171 3.54 -36.95 20.38
CA LEU A 171 3.34 -38.15 19.56
C LEU A 171 4.55 -38.46 18.68
N ARG A 172 5.13 -37.44 18.05
CA ARG A 172 6.34 -37.59 17.22
C ARG A 172 7.50 -38.13 18.04
N SER A 173 7.62 -37.72 19.30
CA SER A 173 8.67 -38.18 20.20
C SER A 173 8.44 -39.60 20.68
N CYS A 174 7.19 -39.97 21.02
CA CYS A 174 6.82 -41.36 21.30
C CYS A 174 7.17 -42.28 20.14
N ARG A 175 6.79 -41.90 18.90
CA ARG A 175 7.12 -42.69 17.69
C ARG A 175 8.63 -42.80 17.47
N ARG A 176 9.38 -41.71 17.64
CA ARG A 176 10.84 -41.68 17.42
C ARG A 176 11.60 -42.53 18.45
N LEU A 177 11.15 -42.51 19.71
CA LEU A 177 11.80 -43.20 20.82
C LEU A 177 11.20 -44.60 21.07
N HIS A 178 10.22 -45.02 20.27
CA HIS A 178 9.45 -46.26 20.46
C HIS A 178 8.87 -46.41 21.87
N LEU A 179 8.41 -45.29 22.46
CA LEU A 179 7.78 -45.27 23.78
C LEU A 179 6.31 -45.68 23.65
N GLN A 180 5.84 -46.50 24.60
CA GLN A 180 4.42 -46.81 24.79
C GLN A 180 3.87 -45.91 25.89
N PRO A 181 3.21 -44.80 25.54
CA PRO A 181 2.70 -43.85 26.52
C PRO A 181 1.57 -44.44 27.38
N ALA A 182 1.63 -44.21 28.69
CA ALA A 182 0.56 -44.56 29.63
C ALA A 182 -0.22 -43.31 30.09
N PHE A 183 -1.43 -43.53 30.61
CA PHE A 183 -2.28 -42.46 31.15
C PHE A 183 -1.56 -41.68 32.27
N GLY A 184 -1.49 -40.36 32.13
CA GLY A 184 -0.98 -39.48 33.19
C GLY A 184 0.53 -39.52 33.46
N GLU A 185 1.34 -40.22 32.65
CA GLU A 185 2.80 -40.23 32.83
C GLU A 185 3.43 -38.87 32.44
N GLY A 186 3.69 -38.06 33.47
CA GLY A 186 4.34 -36.74 33.49
C GLY A 186 5.81 -36.69 33.05
N ASP A 187 6.52 -37.82 33.13
CA ASP A 187 7.97 -37.87 32.96
C ASP A 187 8.34 -37.80 31.47
N GLY A 188 8.61 -36.57 31.01
CA GLY A 188 8.93 -36.24 29.61
C GLY A 188 7.97 -35.25 28.96
N ILE A 189 6.84 -34.91 29.62
CA ILE A 189 5.88 -33.92 29.11
C ILE A 189 6.40 -32.49 29.23
N GLY A 190 7.33 -32.22 30.16
CA GLY A 190 7.84 -30.87 30.42
C GLY A 190 8.37 -30.14 29.18
N GLU A 191 8.92 -30.88 28.21
CA GLU A 191 9.39 -30.28 26.96
C GLU A 191 8.25 -29.85 26.03
N TYR A 192 7.10 -30.52 26.05
CA TYR A 192 5.93 -30.22 25.19
C TYR A 192 4.93 -29.27 25.87
N ALA A 193 4.87 -29.29 27.21
CA ALA A 193 4.06 -28.39 28.03
C ALA A 193 4.42 -26.90 27.83
N ARG A 194 5.59 -26.59 27.25
CA ARG A 194 5.97 -25.21 26.94
C ARG A 194 5.03 -24.56 25.92
N PHE A 195 4.38 -25.33 25.05
CA PHE A 195 3.52 -24.83 23.99
C PHE A 195 2.03 -24.76 24.38
N TRP A 196 1.63 -25.43 25.46
CA TRP A 196 0.28 -25.46 25.98
C TRP A 196 0.25 -25.79 27.49
N PRO A 197 -0.44 -25.01 28.34
CA PRO A 197 -1.19 -23.78 28.02
C PRO A 197 -0.29 -22.63 27.54
N LEU A 198 -0.89 -21.56 27.03
CA LEU A 198 -0.15 -20.40 26.57
C LEU A 198 0.44 -19.64 27.77
N PRO A 199 1.59 -18.97 27.60
CA PRO A 199 2.21 -18.23 28.69
C PRO A 199 1.43 -16.95 28.98
N ASP A 200 1.25 -16.63 30.26
CA ASP A 200 0.70 -15.32 30.64
C ASP A 200 1.77 -14.22 30.45
N VAL A 201 1.31 -13.03 30.06
CA VAL A 201 2.12 -11.80 29.97
C VAL A 201 1.53 -10.70 30.84
N PRO A 202 2.35 -9.78 31.38
CA PRO A 202 1.85 -8.64 32.14
C PRO A 202 0.98 -7.74 31.25
N ARG A 203 -0.20 -7.35 31.77
CA ARG A 203 -1.12 -6.41 31.11
C ARG A 203 -1.62 -5.37 32.12
N PRO A 204 -1.57 -4.06 31.80
CA PRO A 204 -0.97 -3.50 30.59
C PRO A 204 0.56 -3.62 30.63
N TRP A 205 1.20 -3.82 29.47
CA TRP A 205 2.67 -3.98 29.36
C TRP A 205 3.40 -2.62 29.28
N TYR A 206 2.65 -1.54 29.17
CA TYR A 206 3.11 -0.15 29.27
C TYR A 206 1.99 0.72 29.86
N ASP A 207 2.34 1.92 30.32
CA ASP A 207 1.36 2.88 30.86
C ASP A 207 0.40 3.38 29.76
N PRO A 208 -0.94 3.19 29.89
CA PRO A 208 -1.92 3.66 28.92
C PRO A 208 -1.94 5.18 28.69
N GLU A 209 -1.41 5.98 29.61
CA GLU A 209 -1.35 7.46 29.47
C GLU A 209 -0.25 7.93 28.51
N VAL A 210 0.66 7.04 28.12
CA VAL A 210 1.77 7.33 27.22
C VAL A 210 1.29 7.60 25.79
N GLN A 211 1.85 8.63 25.15
CA GLN A 211 1.48 9.08 23.80
C GLN A 211 2.58 8.93 22.75
N LEU A 212 3.83 8.66 23.17
CA LEU A 212 5.00 8.55 22.29
C LEU A 212 5.83 7.31 22.64
N LEU A 213 6.55 6.75 21.67
CA LEU A 213 7.35 5.54 21.86
C LEU A 213 8.48 5.79 22.88
N ARG A 214 9.15 6.94 22.80
CA ARG A 214 10.21 7.34 23.75
C ARG A 214 9.80 7.42 25.23
N GLN A 215 8.49 7.46 25.51
CA GLN A 215 7.98 7.48 26.89
C GLN A 215 7.78 6.06 27.46
N ILE A 216 7.79 5.03 26.62
CA ILE A 216 7.75 3.63 27.05
C ILE A 216 9.18 3.24 27.49
N PRO A 217 9.35 2.61 28.67
CA PRO A 217 10.65 2.11 29.10
C PRO A 217 11.28 1.18 28.05
N ALA A 218 12.58 1.34 27.81
CA ALA A 218 13.31 0.56 26.80
C ALA A 218 13.22 -0.95 27.06
N ASP A 219 13.25 -1.38 28.33
CA ASP A 219 13.11 -2.78 28.71
C ASP A 219 11.75 -3.35 28.29
N ASN A 220 10.66 -2.58 28.46
CA ASN A 220 9.32 -2.98 28.03
C ASN A 220 9.22 -3.08 26.50
N LEU A 221 9.86 -2.15 25.76
CA LEU A 221 9.92 -2.24 24.29
C LEU A 221 10.73 -3.45 23.82
N CYS A 222 11.82 -3.77 24.49
CA CYS A 222 12.64 -4.95 24.21
C CYS A 222 11.86 -6.24 24.49
N GLU A 223 11.12 -6.30 25.60
CA GLU A 223 10.28 -7.45 25.95
C GLU A 223 9.09 -7.60 24.98
N TYR A 224 8.43 -6.50 24.62
CA TYR A 224 7.31 -6.52 23.68
C TYR A 224 7.74 -6.96 22.27
N PHE A 225 8.78 -6.33 21.70
CA PHE A 225 9.33 -6.71 20.39
C PHE A 225 10.34 -7.85 20.51
N SER A 226 9.92 -8.97 21.11
CA SER A 226 10.69 -10.20 21.27
C SER A 226 9.99 -11.40 20.60
N ASP A 227 10.47 -12.62 20.86
CA ASP A 227 9.77 -13.85 20.50
C ASP A 227 8.42 -14.02 21.23
N ARG A 228 8.17 -13.23 22.28
CA ARG A 228 6.90 -13.15 23.01
C ARG A 228 5.92 -12.11 22.45
N LEU A 229 6.27 -11.37 21.40
CA LEU A 229 5.35 -10.39 20.77
C LEU A 229 3.93 -10.94 20.55
N PRO A 230 3.74 -12.18 20.03
CA PRO A 230 2.40 -12.76 19.87
C PRO A 230 1.57 -12.79 21.16
N ASP A 231 2.20 -12.99 22.31
CA ASP A 231 1.52 -13.11 23.61
C ASP A 231 0.94 -11.75 24.08
N TYR A 232 1.50 -10.63 23.62
CA TYR A 232 1.03 -9.29 23.98
C TYR A 232 -0.12 -8.77 23.10
N LEU A 233 -0.38 -9.42 21.98
CA LEU A 233 -1.38 -8.97 21.01
C LEU A 233 -2.78 -9.43 21.39
N ASP A 234 -3.78 -8.65 20.96
CA ASP A 234 -5.17 -9.10 20.93
C ASP A 234 -5.48 -9.61 19.53
N TRP A 235 -5.35 -10.93 19.36
CA TRP A 235 -5.56 -11.62 18.09
C TRP A 235 -7.01 -11.57 17.62
N SER A 236 -7.96 -11.29 18.51
CA SER A 236 -9.35 -11.02 18.08
C SER A 236 -9.44 -9.78 17.19
N SER A 237 -8.48 -8.86 17.32
CA SER A 237 -8.43 -7.61 16.55
C SER A 237 -7.38 -7.59 15.45
N ILE A 238 -6.50 -8.60 15.35
CA ILE A 238 -5.35 -8.60 14.44
C ILE A 238 -5.43 -9.80 13.52
N SER A 239 -5.29 -9.59 12.21
CA SER A 239 -5.19 -10.65 11.20
C SER A 239 -4.33 -10.20 10.03
N ILE A 240 -3.76 -11.15 9.27
CA ILE A 240 -2.87 -10.83 8.14
C ILE A 240 -3.59 -10.09 7.00
N TYR A 241 -4.92 -10.26 6.92
CA TYR A 241 -5.80 -9.59 5.96
C TYR A 241 -6.70 -8.56 6.62
N ARG A 242 -6.35 -8.07 7.81
CA ARG A 242 -7.04 -6.89 8.35
C ARG A 242 -6.89 -5.79 7.30
N ASP A 243 -7.99 -5.38 6.67
CA ASP A 243 -8.02 -4.43 5.54
C ASP A 243 -7.45 -4.94 4.18
N ASP A 244 -7.46 -6.27 3.92
CA ASP A 244 -7.23 -6.90 2.60
C ASP A 244 -5.83 -6.72 1.95
N TRP A 245 -4.78 -6.73 2.77
CA TRP A 245 -3.40 -6.38 2.37
C TRP A 245 -2.73 -7.27 1.32
N VAL A 246 -3.28 -8.45 1.03
CA VAL A 246 -2.65 -9.47 0.18
C VAL A 246 -3.47 -9.82 -1.07
N PHE A 247 -4.81 -9.72 -1.05
CA PHE A 247 -5.61 -9.98 -2.27
C PHE A 247 -5.99 -8.70 -3.02
N GLY A 248 -5.93 -7.53 -2.38
CA GLY A 248 -6.21 -6.24 -3.02
C GLY A 248 -5.07 -5.63 -3.84
N ARG A 249 -3.86 -6.23 -3.87
CA ARG A 249 -2.68 -5.59 -4.49
C ARG A 249 -2.19 -6.29 -5.74
N GLU A 250 -2.34 -5.60 -6.87
CA GLU A 250 -1.27 -5.63 -7.85
C GLU A 250 -0.03 -5.04 -7.19
N LEU A 251 1.07 -5.81 -7.12
CA LEU A 251 2.37 -5.31 -6.66
C LEU A 251 2.67 -4.00 -7.37
N HIS A 252 2.56 -2.87 -6.66
CA HIS A 252 3.07 -1.61 -7.18
C HIS A 252 4.56 -1.82 -7.42
N SER A 253 4.99 -1.60 -8.66
CA SER A 253 6.41 -1.66 -9.01
C SER A 253 7.23 -0.83 -8.01
N GLU A 254 8.44 -1.30 -7.66
CA GLU A 254 9.34 -0.55 -6.78
C GLU A 254 9.63 0.81 -7.41
N VAL A 255 8.93 1.85 -6.95
CA VAL A 255 9.15 3.22 -7.39
C VAL A 255 9.81 3.98 -6.26
N LYS A 256 11.03 4.45 -6.52
CA LYS A 256 11.75 5.33 -5.60
C LYS A 256 11.01 6.68 -5.53
N LEU A 257 10.30 6.92 -4.43
CA LEU A 257 9.65 8.21 -4.19
C LEU A 257 10.67 9.24 -3.73
N MET A 258 10.57 10.45 -4.28
CA MET A 258 11.41 11.57 -3.85
C MET A 258 11.10 11.94 -2.39
N ARG A 259 12.17 12.13 -1.59
CA ARG A 259 12.11 12.53 -0.17
C ARG A 259 11.26 11.60 0.72
N GLN A 260 11.27 10.30 0.41
CA GLN A 260 10.59 9.25 1.19
C GLN A 260 10.83 9.37 2.69
N ASP A 261 12.09 9.54 3.12
CA ASP A 261 12.44 9.61 4.55
C ASP A 261 11.71 10.73 5.30
N LEU A 262 11.66 11.94 4.73
CA LEU A 262 11.03 13.10 5.37
C LEU A 262 9.51 12.92 5.44
N MET A 263 8.92 12.37 4.38
CA MET A 263 7.48 12.09 4.37
C MET A 263 7.13 11.02 5.38
N LEU A 264 7.91 9.95 5.46
CA LEU A 264 7.65 8.87 6.40
C LEU A 264 7.86 9.29 7.85
N ASP A 265 8.89 10.11 8.12
CA ASP A 265 9.07 10.70 9.44
C ASP A 265 7.86 11.54 9.84
N PHE A 266 7.34 12.38 8.93
CA PHE A 266 6.11 13.14 9.17
C PHE A 266 4.90 12.22 9.39
N ILE A 267 4.68 11.23 8.54
CA ILE A 267 3.51 10.33 8.65
C ILE A 267 3.56 9.54 9.95
N VAL A 268 4.68 8.87 10.22
CA VAL A 268 4.82 7.99 11.39
C VAL A 268 4.86 8.81 12.68
N ASN A 269 5.61 9.92 12.72
CA ASN A 269 5.82 10.66 13.96
C ASN A 269 4.82 11.80 14.22
N THR A 270 4.11 12.28 13.19
CA THR A 270 3.13 13.37 13.34
C THR A 270 1.70 12.91 13.16
N LEU A 271 1.41 12.00 12.20
CA LEU A 271 0.03 11.61 11.91
C LEU A 271 -0.41 10.35 12.67
N PHE A 272 0.48 9.39 12.90
CA PHE A 272 0.12 8.18 13.61
C PHE A 272 0.12 8.42 15.13
N PRO A 273 -1.01 8.15 15.82
CA PRO A 273 -1.00 8.02 17.27
C PRO A 273 -0.16 6.80 17.67
N LEU A 274 0.28 6.75 18.93
CA LEU A 274 1.10 5.65 19.46
C LEU A 274 0.53 4.27 19.15
N GLN A 275 -0.80 4.11 19.31
CA GLN A 275 -1.48 2.84 19.05
C GLN A 275 -1.28 2.39 17.59
N THR A 276 -1.40 3.30 16.63
CA THR A 276 -1.15 3.00 15.21
C THR A 276 0.32 2.69 14.97
N ARG A 277 1.27 3.40 15.60
CA ARG A 277 2.70 3.09 15.47
C ARG A 277 3.03 1.69 15.98
N LEU A 278 2.55 1.34 17.17
CA LEU A 278 2.74 0.00 17.75
C LEU A 278 2.10 -1.08 16.89
N MET A 279 0.91 -0.81 16.33
CA MET A 279 0.26 -1.71 15.38
C MET A 279 1.13 -1.92 14.13
N VAL A 280 1.52 -0.84 13.43
CA VAL A 280 2.37 -0.91 12.22
C VAL A 280 3.66 -1.69 12.49
N LEU A 281 4.33 -1.40 13.61
CA LEU A 281 5.55 -2.10 14.03
C LEU A 281 5.31 -3.58 14.36
N SER A 282 4.17 -3.91 14.98
CA SER A 282 3.82 -5.30 15.30
C SER A 282 3.52 -6.11 14.03
N PHE A 283 2.82 -5.51 13.07
CA PHE A 283 2.57 -6.12 11.77
C PHE A 283 3.87 -6.33 10.98
N TYR A 284 4.74 -5.31 10.96
CA TYR A 284 6.07 -5.41 10.38
C TYR A 284 6.90 -6.53 11.02
N ALA A 285 6.87 -6.63 12.35
CA ALA A 285 7.57 -7.68 13.10
C ALA A 285 7.05 -9.08 12.76
N ILE A 286 5.73 -9.29 12.78
CA ILE A 286 5.12 -10.61 12.63
C ILE A 286 5.18 -11.08 11.17
N TYR A 287 4.64 -10.29 10.25
CA TYR A 287 4.36 -10.79 8.90
C TYR A 287 5.56 -10.67 7.95
N LEU A 288 6.49 -9.74 8.21
CA LEU A 288 7.78 -9.70 7.50
C LEU A 288 8.91 -10.36 8.29
N ASN A 289 8.64 -10.92 9.48
CA ASN A 289 9.63 -11.55 10.35
C ASN A 289 10.80 -10.59 10.65
N ARG A 290 10.46 -9.34 10.99
CA ARG A 290 11.38 -8.21 11.22
C ARG A 290 11.38 -7.73 12.68
N THR A 291 11.21 -8.65 13.63
CA THR A 291 11.12 -8.32 15.07
C THR A 291 12.27 -7.46 15.58
N ASP A 292 13.51 -7.76 15.21
CA ASP A 292 14.68 -6.97 15.65
C ASP A 292 14.73 -5.57 15.03
N TYR A 293 14.26 -5.44 13.78
CA TYR A 293 14.15 -4.13 13.12
C TYR A 293 13.03 -3.32 13.76
N ALA A 294 11.87 -3.92 14.02
CA ALA A 294 10.77 -3.27 14.74
C ALA A 294 11.20 -2.78 16.14
N ARG A 295 11.96 -3.60 16.89
CA ARG A 295 12.56 -3.21 18.17
C ARG A 295 13.49 -2.01 18.01
N THR A 296 14.39 -2.06 17.03
CA THR A 296 15.31 -0.95 16.72
C THR A 296 14.54 0.32 16.42
N ILE A 297 13.49 0.25 15.58
CA ILE A 297 12.66 1.40 15.24
C ILE A 297 11.97 1.97 16.47
N ALA A 298 11.40 1.11 17.33
CA ALA A 298 10.73 1.53 18.55
C ALA A 298 11.68 2.25 19.53
N LEU A 299 12.88 1.69 19.74
CA LEU A 299 13.91 2.27 20.61
C LEU A 299 14.44 3.62 20.10
N HIS A 300 14.35 3.84 18.78
CA HIS A 300 14.71 5.10 18.12
C HIS A 300 13.51 6.05 17.92
N ASP A 301 12.42 5.87 18.67
CA ASP A 301 11.19 6.70 18.61
C ASP A 301 10.59 6.80 17.19
N ALA A 302 10.84 5.78 16.35
CA ALA A 302 10.54 5.76 14.92
C ALA A 302 11.09 6.95 14.12
N SER A 303 12.15 7.60 14.60
CA SER A 303 12.78 8.74 13.91
C SER A 303 13.71 8.28 12.79
N PHE A 304 13.31 8.52 11.54
CA PHE A 304 14.04 8.05 10.34
C PHE A 304 15.45 8.66 10.24
N GLY A 305 15.69 9.81 10.87
CA GLY A 305 17.01 10.44 10.94
C GLY A 305 18.02 9.71 11.81
N THR A 306 17.57 8.84 12.72
CA THR A 306 18.42 8.12 13.68
C THR A 306 18.53 6.63 13.42
N LEU A 307 17.71 6.09 12.48
CA LEU A 307 17.71 4.67 12.16
C LEU A 307 18.95 4.25 11.36
N PRO A 308 19.47 3.03 11.59
CA PRO A 308 20.45 2.43 10.69
C PRO A 308 19.91 2.33 9.26
N GLN A 309 20.76 2.58 8.26
CA GLN A 309 20.35 2.68 6.85
C GLN A 309 19.56 1.44 6.37
N ALA A 310 19.99 0.23 6.73
CA ALA A 310 19.31 -1.00 6.31
C ALA A 310 17.91 -1.14 6.94
N VAL A 311 17.74 -0.72 8.19
CA VAL A 311 16.44 -0.74 8.88
C VAL A 311 15.52 0.32 8.26
N LYS A 312 16.08 1.49 8.02
CA LYS A 312 15.40 2.62 7.41
C LYS A 312 14.85 2.29 6.02
N GLU A 313 15.67 1.74 5.12
CA GLU A 313 15.26 1.41 3.75
C GLU A 313 14.17 0.33 3.73
N ASP A 314 14.36 -0.77 4.48
CA ASP A 314 13.41 -1.89 4.54
C ASP A 314 12.05 -1.45 5.14
N PHE A 315 12.08 -0.72 6.26
CA PHE A 315 10.86 -0.18 6.86
C PHE A 315 10.18 0.87 5.98
N SER A 316 10.95 1.70 5.29
CA SER A 316 10.39 2.72 4.39
C SER A 316 9.60 2.08 3.25
N GLN A 317 10.12 1.00 2.66
CA GLN A 317 9.44 0.26 1.61
C GLN A 317 8.14 -0.37 2.15
N PHE A 318 8.20 -0.98 3.34
CA PHE A 318 7.03 -1.54 3.99
C PHE A 318 5.94 -0.49 4.22
N VAL A 319 6.25 0.65 4.86
CA VAL A 319 5.24 1.65 5.19
C VAL A 319 4.62 2.27 3.93
N ILE A 320 5.41 2.51 2.86
CA ILE A 320 4.88 3.06 1.60
C ILE A 320 3.91 2.08 0.94
N ILE A 321 4.30 0.81 0.83
CA ILE A 321 3.47 -0.20 0.17
C ILE A 321 2.14 -0.38 0.93
N HIS A 322 2.13 -0.18 2.24
CA HIS A 322 0.96 -0.30 3.12
C HIS A 322 0.30 1.02 3.54
N LEU A 323 0.63 2.12 2.85
CA LEU A 323 0.26 3.45 3.33
C LEU A 323 -1.25 3.69 3.32
N ASP A 324 -1.95 3.20 2.29
CA ASP A 324 -3.40 3.29 2.16
C ASP A 324 -4.13 2.59 3.33
N ASP A 325 -3.56 1.51 3.87
CA ASP A 325 -4.18 0.73 4.95
C ASP A 325 -4.11 1.46 6.29
N PHE A 326 -2.96 2.08 6.57
CA PHE A 326 -2.69 2.69 7.87
C PHE A 326 -3.30 4.08 8.00
N LEU A 327 -3.63 4.72 6.88
CA LEU A 327 -4.19 6.06 6.85
C LEU A 327 -5.72 6.04 6.86
N THR A 328 -6.30 6.78 7.78
CA THR A 328 -7.72 7.15 7.70
C THR A 328 -7.97 8.08 6.51
N SER A 329 -9.21 8.11 6.01
CA SER A 329 -9.61 9.04 4.93
C SER A 329 -9.28 10.50 5.24
N ALA A 330 -9.36 10.92 6.50
CA ALA A 330 -9.00 12.27 6.91
C ALA A 330 -7.49 12.52 6.81
N GLN A 331 -6.66 11.58 7.29
CA GLN A 331 -5.20 11.69 7.17
C GLN A 331 -4.75 11.68 5.71
N LYS A 332 -5.36 10.84 4.84
CA LYS A 332 -5.11 10.85 3.39
C LYS A 332 -5.33 12.24 2.81
N GLN A 333 -6.48 12.85 3.08
CA GLN A 333 -6.80 14.20 2.58
C GLN A 333 -5.83 15.27 3.10
N MET A 334 -5.40 15.19 4.36
CA MET A 334 -4.41 16.11 4.93
C MET A 334 -3.06 16.02 4.23
N ILE A 335 -2.54 14.80 4.03
CA ILE A 335 -1.26 14.59 3.33
C ILE A 335 -1.35 15.09 1.88
N ILE A 336 -2.43 14.75 1.17
CA ILE A 336 -2.65 15.18 -0.20
C ILE A 336 -2.72 16.71 -0.30
N SER A 337 -3.46 17.36 0.61
CA SER A 337 -3.53 18.82 0.67
C SER A 337 -2.17 19.46 0.93
N ALA A 338 -1.37 18.92 1.85
CA ALA A 338 -0.02 19.39 2.12
C ALA A 338 0.91 19.24 0.90
N LEU A 339 0.90 18.07 0.25
CA LEU A 339 1.68 17.78 -0.95
C LEU A 339 1.33 18.70 -2.12
N VAL A 340 0.03 18.86 -2.40
CA VAL A 340 -0.46 19.79 -3.42
C VAL A 340 -0.01 21.21 -3.09
N SER A 341 -0.25 21.67 -1.85
CA SER A 341 0.14 23.02 -1.42
C SER A 341 1.64 23.27 -1.60
N GLN A 342 2.47 22.32 -1.19
CA GLN A 342 3.93 22.40 -1.32
C GLN A 342 4.36 22.45 -2.78
N LEU A 343 3.78 21.61 -3.64
CA LEU A 343 4.07 21.61 -5.08
C LEU A 343 3.75 22.96 -5.70
N LEU A 344 2.56 23.51 -5.44
CA LEU A 344 2.12 24.78 -6.02
C LEU A 344 2.96 25.96 -5.53
N GLN A 345 3.39 25.92 -4.26
CA GLN A 345 4.32 26.93 -3.71
C GLN A 345 5.71 26.82 -4.34
N TRP A 346 6.24 25.60 -4.46
CA TRP A 346 7.53 25.36 -5.10
C TRP A 346 7.55 25.85 -6.54
N ARG A 347 6.53 25.46 -7.35
CA ARG A 347 6.37 25.90 -8.74
C ARG A 347 6.22 27.41 -8.91
N LEU A 348 5.69 28.12 -7.90
CA LEU A 348 5.65 29.58 -7.90
C LEU A 348 7.03 30.20 -7.65
N SER A 349 7.84 29.57 -6.81
CA SER A 349 9.18 30.05 -6.44
C SER A 349 10.28 29.67 -7.43
N THR A 350 10.02 28.73 -8.35
CA THR A 350 10.98 28.33 -9.37
C THR A 350 11.29 29.52 -10.29
N PRO A 351 12.58 29.84 -10.52
CA PRO A 351 12.98 30.90 -11.43
C PRO A 351 12.36 30.72 -12.82
N GLN A 352 12.04 31.84 -13.47
CA GLN A 352 11.63 31.82 -14.86
C GLN A 352 12.87 31.61 -15.73
N ASP A 353 13.03 30.41 -16.28
CA ASP A 353 14.07 30.16 -17.26
C ASP A 353 13.77 30.92 -18.56
N ASN A 354 14.80 31.53 -19.14
CA ASN A 354 14.75 32.10 -20.47
C ASN A 354 14.76 30.95 -21.48
N PHE A 355 13.60 30.36 -21.75
CA PHE A 355 13.46 29.37 -22.81
C PHE A 355 13.59 30.05 -24.18
N ASP A 356 14.65 29.72 -24.92
CA ASP A 356 14.75 30.00 -26.36
C ASP A 356 14.45 28.71 -27.13
N PHE A 357 13.28 28.67 -27.78
CA PHE A 357 12.83 27.48 -28.50
C PHE A 357 13.80 27.07 -29.62
N GLU A 358 14.36 28.02 -30.38
CA GLU A 358 15.21 27.68 -31.52
C GLU A 358 16.58 27.23 -31.06
N GLU A 359 17.11 27.83 -29.99
CA GLU A 359 18.38 27.40 -29.39
C GLU A 359 18.26 25.99 -28.78
N MET A 360 17.21 25.73 -28.01
CA MET A 360 17.02 24.44 -27.36
C MET A 360 16.71 23.33 -28.36
N LYS A 361 15.98 23.64 -29.44
CA LYS A 361 15.69 22.67 -30.51
C LYS A 361 16.95 22.25 -31.26
N LYS A 362 17.96 23.11 -31.40
CA LYS A 362 19.25 22.72 -32.01
C LYS A 362 19.94 21.59 -31.25
N ASN A 363 19.70 21.48 -29.95
CA ASN A 363 20.24 20.45 -29.06
C ASN A 363 19.22 19.36 -28.71
N GLU A 364 18.17 19.16 -29.53
CA GLU A 364 17.08 18.20 -29.27
C GLU A 364 17.60 16.76 -29.02
N ALA A 365 18.56 16.31 -29.83
CA ALA A 365 19.10 14.95 -29.75
C ALA A 365 19.79 14.62 -28.42
N GLU A 366 20.29 15.63 -27.70
CA GLU A 366 21.01 15.46 -26.43
C GLU A 366 20.13 15.77 -25.21
N SER A 367 19.04 16.51 -25.39
CA SER A 367 18.23 17.06 -24.29
C SER A 367 17.10 16.14 -23.82
N GLY A 368 16.64 15.20 -24.66
CA GLY A 368 15.48 14.35 -24.35
C GLY A 368 14.15 15.12 -24.26
N LEU A 369 14.11 16.35 -24.75
CA LEU A 369 12.93 17.21 -24.79
C LEU A 369 12.13 16.98 -26.07
N THR A 370 10.82 17.22 -25.99
CA THR A 370 9.91 17.15 -27.15
C THR A 370 9.51 18.56 -27.56
N PHE A 371 9.60 18.87 -28.86
CA PHE A 371 9.30 20.19 -29.42
C PHE A 371 8.09 20.12 -30.34
N VAL A 372 7.04 20.88 -30.02
CA VAL A 372 5.84 21.02 -30.85
C VAL A 372 5.87 22.38 -31.55
N ARG A 373 5.56 22.40 -32.85
CA ARG A 373 5.41 23.61 -33.66
C ARG A 373 4.15 23.47 -34.50
N GLU A 374 3.23 24.41 -34.35
CA GLU A 374 1.99 24.49 -35.14
C GLU A 374 2.01 25.77 -36.00
N THR A 375 1.39 25.68 -37.17
CA THR A 375 1.41 26.69 -38.23
C THR A 375 0.00 26.99 -38.69
N ILE A 376 -0.24 28.19 -39.23
CA ILE A 376 -1.57 28.54 -39.76
C ILE A 376 -1.90 27.76 -41.05
N PRO A 377 -3.19 27.50 -41.35
CA PRO A 377 -3.59 26.72 -42.53
C PRO A 377 -3.30 27.40 -43.86
N SER A 378 -3.41 28.73 -43.92
CA SER A 378 -3.16 29.49 -45.15
C SER A 378 -1.68 29.55 -45.55
N ASN A 379 -0.77 29.42 -44.58
CA ASN A 379 0.67 29.49 -44.81
C ASN A 379 1.46 28.68 -43.78
N HIS A 380 1.89 27.47 -44.17
CA HIS A 380 2.66 26.56 -43.31
C HIS A 380 4.07 27.06 -42.93
N ASN A 381 4.56 28.16 -43.51
CA ASN A 381 5.82 28.77 -43.08
C ASN A 381 5.64 29.61 -41.80
N ILE A 382 4.43 30.12 -41.56
CA ILE A 382 4.09 30.94 -40.40
C ILE A 382 3.74 30.04 -39.23
N ALA A 383 4.65 30.00 -38.25
CA ALA A 383 4.36 29.36 -36.97
C ALA A 383 3.50 30.28 -36.10
N CYS A 384 2.44 29.72 -35.52
CA CYS A 384 1.55 30.43 -34.60
C CYS A 384 1.71 29.94 -33.16
N PHE A 385 2.25 28.72 -32.96
CA PHE A 385 2.45 28.14 -31.64
C PHE A 385 3.69 27.27 -31.56
N LYS A 386 4.38 27.35 -30.42
CA LYS A 386 5.54 26.50 -30.08
C LYS A 386 5.41 26.01 -28.64
N GLU A 387 5.77 24.76 -28.39
CA GLU A 387 5.75 24.18 -27.03
C GLU A 387 6.96 23.28 -26.81
N ILE A 388 7.54 23.34 -25.60
CA ILE A 388 8.63 22.47 -25.16
C ILE A 388 8.12 21.62 -24.00
N ARG A 389 8.32 20.30 -24.10
CA ARG A 389 7.98 19.33 -23.06
C ARG A 389 9.20 18.54 -22.61
N ASN A 390 9.19 18.18 -21.34
CA ASN A 390 10.03 17.11 -20.80
C ASN A 390 9.12 15.93 -20.44
N GLN A 391 9.11 14.90 -21.28
CA GLN A 391 8.16 13.78 -21.16
C GLN A 391 6.70 14.28 -21.13
N GLU A 392 6.03 14.20 -19.98
CA GLU A 392 4.65 14.65 -19.79
C GLU A 392 4.54 16.05 -19.16
N GLU A 393 5.65 16.66 -18.74
CA GLU A 393 5.65 18.02 -18.18
C GLU A 393 5.86 19.07 -19.28
N VAL A 394 5.02 20.11 -19.27
CA VAL A 394 5.15 21.27 -20.16
C VAL A 394 6.06 22.28 -19.48
N LEU A 395 7.06 22.78 -20.21
CA LEU A 395 8.01 23.77 -19.68
C LEU A 395 7.75 25.17 -20.26
N TYR A 396 7.42 25.22 -21.55
CA TYR A 396 7.32 26.46 -22.31
C TYR A 396 6.22 26.41 -23.36
N ARG A 397 5.48 27.51 -23.50
CA ARG A 397 4.48 27.74 -24.54
C ARG A 397 4.66 29.14 -25.12
N CYS A 398 4.79 29.24 -26.43
CA CYS A 398 4.91 30.50 -27.16
C CYS A 398 3.78 30.65 -28.16
N PHE A 399 3.11 31.78 -28.14
CA PHE A 399 2.19 32.23 -29.17
C PHE A 399 2.89 33.26 -30.05
N ILE A 400 2.67 33.19 -31.36
CA ILE A 400 3.34 34.06 -32.32
C ILE A 400 2.28 34.64 -33.27
N ILE A 401 2.22 35.96 -33.37
CA ILE A 401 1.42 36.69 -34.36
C ILE A 401 2.40 37.32 -35.35
N GLN A 402 2.36 36.88 -36.60
CA GLN A 402 3.24 37.35 -37.67
C GLN A 402 2.59 37.16 -39.05
N GLY A 403 3.15 37.81 -40.08
CA GLY A 403 2.63 37.77 -41.45
C GLY A 403 1.86 39.03 -41.85
N ASN A 404 1.18 38.98 -42.98
CA ASN A 404 0.28 40.05 -43.44
C ASN A 404 -1.04 40.08 -42.64
N ASP A 405 -1.85 41.11 -42.79
CA ASP A 405 -3.09 41.31 -42.01
C ASP A 405 -3.99 40.07 -41.97
N LYS A 406 -4.17 39.38 -43.10
CA LYS A 406 -4.99 38.17 -43.16
C LYS A 406 -4.37 37.00 -42.39
N GLU A 407 -3.06 36.81 -42.54
CA GLU A 407 -2.32 35.75 -41.81
C GLU A 407 -2.31 36.03 -40.30
N ARG A 408 -2.28 37.31 -39.91
CA ARG A 408 -2.32 37.74 -38.51
C ARG A 408 -3.69 37.52 -37.89
N ASP A 409 -4.77 37.80 -38.61
CA ASP A 409 -6.13 37.47 -38.16
C ASP A 409 -6.27 35.96 -37.93
N GLU A 410 -5.75 35.13 -38.85
CA GLU A 410 -5.72 33.67 -38.67
C GLU A 410 -4.85 33.24 -37.47
N CYS A 411 -3.72 33.90 -37.21
CA CYS A 411 -2.92 33.66 -36.00
C CYS A 411 -3.72 33.98 -34.74
N VAL A 412 -4.45 35.10 -34.72
CA VAL A 412 -5.29 35.51 -33.57
C VAL A 412 -6.40 34.49 -33.32
N ASP A 413 -7.10 34.06 -34.37
CA ASP A 413 -8.14 33.03 -34.27
C ASP A 413 -7.58 31.72 -33.70
N PHE A 414 -6.43 31.28 -34.21
CA PHE A 414 -5.74 30.10 -33.71
C PHE A 414 -5.33 30.24 -32.23
N ILE A 415 -4.76 31.39 -31.86
CA ILE A 415 -4.37 31.67 -30.47
C ILE A 415 -5.59 31.65 -29.56
N ASN A 416 -6.73 32.21 -29.99
CA ASN A 416 -7.98 32.17 -29.24
C ASN A 416 -8.48 30.73 -29.01
N GLU A 417 -8.36 29.85 -29.99
CA GLU A 417 -8.68 28.42 -29.82
C GLU A 417 -7.74 27.75 -28.82
N LYS A 418 -6.42 27.97 -28.95
CA LYS A 418 -5.44 27.42 -27.99
C LYS A 418 -5.64 27.97 -26.57
N ILE A 419 -5.98 29.24 -26.40
CA ILE A 419 -6.27 29.81 -25.08
C ILE A 419 -7.48 29.10 -24.45
N LYS A 420 -8.53 28.77 -25.21
CA LYS A 420 -9.67 27.99 -24.70
C LYS A 420 -9.25 26.59 -24.24
N GLU A 421 -8.40 25.90 -25.01
CA GLU A 421 -7.84 24.59 -24.64
C GLU A 421 -7.03 24.68 -23.33
N LEU A 422 -6.21 25.73 -23.19
CA LEU A 422 -5.40 25.97 -22.00
C LEU A 422 -6.22 26.29 -20.76
N PHE A 423 -7.32 27.03 -20.92
CA PHE A 423 -8.27 27.20 -19.84
C PHE A 423 -8.89 25.86 -19.45
N ALA A 424 -9.36 25.06 -20.41
CA ALA A 424 -9.91 23.73 -20.11
C ALA A 424 -8.89 22.85 -19.36
N GLU A 425 -7.61 22.89 -19.75
CA GLU A 425 -6.51 22.24 -19.05
C GLU A 425 -6.33 22.77 -17.61
N ALA A 426 -6.32 24.10 -17.44
CA ALA A 426 -6.17 24.73 -16.12
C ALA A 426 -7.37 24.52 -15.20
N TYR A 427 -8.59 24.33 -15.72
CA TYR A 427 -9.77 24.00 -14.92
C TYR A 427 -9.86 22.50 -14.57
N ASN A 428 -9.14 21.63 -15.28
CA ASN A 428 -9.03 20.22 -14.95
C ASN A 428 -8.07 20.02 -13.76
N PRO A 429 -8.54 19.55 -12.59
CA PRO A 429 -7.67 19.38 -11.41
C PRO A 429 -6.60 18.29 -11.59
N PHE A 430 -6.74 17.38 -12.55
CA PHE A 430 -5.77 16.30 -12.79
C PHE A 430 -4.80 16.60 -13.94
N SER A 431 -4.78 17.84 -14.46
CA SER A 431 -3.83 18.24 -15.49
C SER A 431 -2.40 18.40 -14.96
N THR A 432 -1.45 18.44 -15.88
CA THR A 432 -0.02 18.67 -15.65
C THR A 432 0.26 20.01 -14.95
N CYS A 433 -0.62 21.01 -15.12
CA CYS A 433 -0.59 22.29 -14.42
C CYS A 433 -0.59 22.13 -12.90
N TRP A 434 -1.34 21.16 -12.38
CA TRP A 434 -1.55 20.99 -10.95
C TRP A 434 -0.85 19.79 -10.35
N VAL A 435 -0.50 18.81 -11.18
CA VAL A 435 0.03 17.52 -10.72
C VAL A 435 1.31 17.14 -11.47
N SER A 436 2.43 17.10 -10.75
CA SER A 436 3.72 16.60 -11.26
C SER A 436 3.78 15.07 -11.25
N PRO A 437 4.67 14.44 -12.03
CA PRO A 437 4.88 12.99 -12.02
C PRO A 437 5.12 12.41 -10.61
N ASP A 438 5.89 13.12 -9.78
CA ASP A 438 6.14 12.69 -8.39
C ASP A 438 4.88 12.78 -7.52
N LEU A 439 4.07 13.82 -7.68
CA LEU A 439 2.81 13.93 -6.96
C LEU A 439 1.85 12.81 -7.37
N ARG A 440 1.78 12.46 -8.66
CA ARG A 440 0.94 11.34 -9.14
C ARG A 440 1.31 10.04 -8.43
N ARG A 441 2.61 9.76 -8.31
CA ARG A 441 3.10 8.56 -7.61
C ARG A 441 2.69 8.57 -6.14
N TRP A 442 2.88 9.69 -5.44
CA TRP A 442 2.42 9.82 -4.06
C TRP A 442 0.92 9.62 -3.91
N LEU A 443 0.11 10.19 -4.81
CA LEU A 443 -1.34 9.99 -4.80
C LEU A 443 -1.70 8.51 -4.92
N CYS A 444 -1.06 7.76 -5.83
CA CYS A 444 -1.29 6.32 -5.97
C CYS A 444 -1.01 5.56 -4.68
N TYR A 445 0.12 5.80 -4.00
CA TYR A 445 0.45 5.12 -2.75
C TYR A 445 -0.44 5.53 -1.57
N ILE A 446 -0.85 6.80 -1.52
CA ILE A 446 -1.72 7.29 -0.43
C ILE A 446 -3.15 6.74 -0.57
N THR A 447 -3.61 6.47 -1.79
CA THR A 447 -5.01 6.07 -2.06
C THR A 447 -5.20 4.64 -2.54
N GLY A 448 -4.12 3.91 -2.83
CA GLY A 448 -4.17 2.54 -3.36
C GLY A 448 -4.76 2.41 -4.78
N PHE A 449 -4.91 3.50 -5.52
CA PHE A 449 -5.51 3.50 -6.87
C PHE A 449 -4.49 3.88 -7.93
N GLU A 450 -4.61 3.30 -9.13
CA GLU A 450 -3.74 3.71 -10.24
C GLU A 450 -4.03 5.13 -10.71
N TRP A 451 -3.02 5.81 -11.25
CA TRP A 451 -3.20 7.16 -11.77
C TRP A 451 -4.23 7.24 -12.89
N ARG A 452 -4.29 6.21 -13.75
CA ARG A 452 -5.27 6.13 -14.84
C ARG A 452 -6.70 6.04 -14.32
N GLU A 453 -6.89 5.36 -13.20
CA GLU A 453 -8.16 5.35 -12.50
C GLU A 453 -8.43 6.73 -11.92
N LEU A 454 -7.52 7.30 -11.13
CA LEU A 454 -7.74 8.60 -10.47
C LEU A 454 -8.05 9.75 -11.44
N ALA A 455 -7.28 9.89 -12.51
CA ALA A 455 -7.42 10.96 -13.49
C ALA A 455 -8.44 10.67 -14.61
N GLY A 456 -8.93 9.44 -14.70
CA GLY A 456 -9.87 9.01 -15.72
C GLY A 456 -11.27 9.63 -15.57
N ASN A 457 -12.01 9.69 -16.69
CA ASN A 457 -13.40 10.12 -16.67
C ASN A 457 -14.25 9.15 -15.83
N PRO A 458 -15.14 9.66 -14.94
CA PRO A 458 -16.01 8.82 -14.13
C PRO A 458 -16.87 7.89 -14.99
N ARG A 459 -16.87 6.59 -14.67
CA ARG A 459 -17.69 5.57 -15.32
C ARG A 459 -18.82 5.15 -14.37
N PRO A 460 -19.99 4.72 -14.90
CA PRO A 460 -21.08 4.19 -14.07
C PRO A 460 -20.69 2.93 -13.26
N SER A 461 -19.70 2.17 -13.73
CA SER A 461 -19.19 0.96 -13.10
C SER A 461 -18.18 1.21 -11.98
N ASP A 462 -17.73 2.45 -11.79
CA ASP A 462 -16.72 2.76 -10.79
C ASP A 462 -17.25 2.53 -9.38
N ASN A 463 -16.44 1.89 -8.52
CA ASN A 463 -16.83 1.68 -7.14
C ASN A 463 -16.95 3.03 -6.36
N ASP A 464 -17.74 3.04 -5.30
CA ASP A 464 -18.02 4.27 -4.53
C ASP A 464 -16.75 4.85 -3.86
N THR A 465 -15.80 3.99 -3.46
CA THR A 465 -14.54 4.41 -2.84
C THR A 465 -13.69 5.24 -3.80
N LEU A 466 -13.53 4.76 -5.04
CA LEU A 466 -12.81 5.45 -6.11
C LEU A 466 -13.50 6.78 -6.44
N ARG A 467 -14.83 6.80 -6.58
CA ARG A 467 -15.59 8.03 -6.84
C ARG A 467 -15.38 9.08 -5.75
N ARG A 468 -15.49 8.71 -4.48
CA ARG A 468 -15.26 9.61 -3.34
C ARG A 468 -13.81 10.11 -3.30
N THR A 469 -12.85 9.23 -3.57
CA THR A 469 -11.42 9.56 -3.60
C THR A 469 -11.12 10.58 -4.68
N ARG A 470 -11.60 10.37 -5.92
CA ARG A 470 -11.45 11.35 -7.01
C ARG A 470 -12.06 12.71 -6.66
N GLN A 471 -13.28 12.71 -6.11
CA GLN A 471 -13.94 13.95 -5.70
C GLN A 471 -13.15 14.70 -4.62
N ALA A 472 -12.60 13.98 -3.64
CA ALA A 472 -11.78 14.57 -2.59
C ALA A 472 -10.50 15.20 -3.15
N ILE A 473 -9.73 14.47 -3.98
CA ILE A 473 -8.51 14.99 -4.61
C ILE A 473 -8.83 16.22 -5.47
N ALA A 474 -9.86 16.13 -6.30
CA ALA A 474 -10.29 17.25 -7.15
C ALA A 474 -10.68 18.48 -6.32
N ALA A 475 -11.39 18.30 -5.21
CA ALA A 475 -11.77 19.39 -4.31
C ALA A 475 -10.54 20.04 -3.64
N ILE A 476 -9.58 19.23 -3.20
CA ILE A 476 -8.32 19.71 -2.62
C ILE A 476 -7.55 20.55 -3.64
N ILE A 477 -7.31 20.01 -4.85
CA ILE A 477 -6.55 20.72 -5.89
C ILE A 477 -7.25 22.02 -6.28
N LYS A 478 -8.58 22.01 -6.44
CA LYS A 478 -9.34 23.24 -6.73
C LYS A 478 -9.24 24.27 -5.61
N LYS A 479 -9.27 23.83 -4.36
CA LYS A 479 -9.14 24.72 -3.19
C LYS A 479 -7.76 25.37 -3.15
N GLU A 480 -6.70 24.58 -3.20
CA GLU A 480 -5.32 25.09 -3.15
C GLU A 480 -4.94 25.88 -4.41
N GLY A 481 -5.47 25.47 -5.57
CA GLY A 481 -5.25 26.09 -6.88
C GLY A 481 -5.95 27.44 -7.09
N LYS A 482 -7.02 27.73 -6.34
CA LYS A 482 -7.94 28.86 -6.59
C LYS A 482 -7.23 30.21 -6.76
N ARG A 483 -6.27 30.52 -5.89
CA ARG A 483 -5.54 31.80 -5.94
C ARG A 483 -4.70 31.94 -7.21
N TYR A 484 -4.11 30.84 -7.66
CA TYR A 484 -3.24 30.81 -8.83
C TYR A 484 -4.05 30.90 -10.11
N LEU A 485 -5.20 30.22 -10.17
CA LEU A 485 -6.10 30.32 -11.30
C LEU A 485 -6.63 31.75 -11.50
N LYS A 486 -6.91 32.47 -10.40
CA LYS A 486 -7.27 33.90 -10.48
C LYS A 486 -6.14 34.74 -11.08
N ALA A 487 -4.89 34.48 -10.70
CA ALA A 487 -3.73 35.16 -11.27
C ALA A 487 -3.50 34.81 -12.75
N PHE A 488 -3.76 33.56 -13.13
CA PHE A 488 -3.68 33.08 -14.50
C PHE A 488 -4.65 33.81 -15.43
N ASN A 489 -5.92 33.89 -15.03
CA ASN A 489 -6.94 34.64 -15.78
C ASN A 489 -6.51 36.10 -15.96
N SER A 490 -6.02 36.75 -14.89
CA SER A 490 -5.56 38.14 -14.97
C SER A 490 -4.35 38.32 -15.89
N ASN A 491 -3.45 37.35 -16.01
CA ASN A 491 -2.33 37.42 -16.93
C ASN A 491 -2.77 37.23 -18.40
N PHE A 492 -3.78 36.40 -18.65
CA PHE A 492 -4.37 36.30 -19.99
C PHE A 492 -5.13 37.56 -20.38
N ASP A 493 -5.87 38.19 -19.46
CA ASP A 493 -6.52 39.48 -19.73
C ASP A 493 -5.46 40.52 -20.15
N LYS A 494 -4.32 40.58 -19.44
CA LYS A 494 -3.18 41.43 -19.81
C LYS A 494 -2.57 41.06 -21.16
N MET A 495 -2.46 39.76 -21.47
CA MET A 495 -1.97 39.29 -22.77
C MET A 495 -2.87 39.75 -23.91
N VAL A 496 -4.20 39.66 -23.74
CA VAL A 496 -5.17 40.14 -24.74
C VAL A 496 -5.08 41.66 -24.91
N THR A 497 -5.00 42.42 -23.80
CA THR A 497 -4.77 43.87 -23.88
C THR A 497 -3.46 44.18 -24.60
N TYR A 498 -2.39 43.44 -24.31
CA TYR A 498 -1.10 43.59 -24.96
C TYR A 498 -1.17 43.34 -26.48
N ILE A 499 -1.92 42.32 -26.91
CA ILE A 499 -2.18 42.06 -28.34
C ILE A 499 -2.84 43.27 -28.98
N ASN A 500 -3.92 43.79 -28.39
CA ASN A 500 -4.67 44.91 -28.93
C ASN A 500 -3.83 46.20 -28.99
N ASP A 501 -3.04 46.47 -27.95
CA ASP A 501 -2.24 47.69 -27.85
C ASP A 501 -1.02 47.68 -28.79
N ASN A 502 -0.50 46.49 -29.11
CA ASN A 502 0.71 46.32 -29.92
C ASN A 502 0.43 45.68 -31.28
N PHE A 503 -0.84 45.56 -31.69
CA PHE A 503 -1.19 44.95 -32.96
C PHE A 503 -0.57 45.72 -34.12
N ASP A 504 -0.56 47.05 -34.08
CA ASP A 504 0.02 47.87 -35.16
C ASP A 504 1.51 48.20 -34.95
N CYS A 505 2.16 47.58 -33.96
CA CYS A 505 3.56 47.85 -33.66
C CYS A 505 4.51 47.26 -34.71
N THR A 506 5.36 48.10 -35.31
CA THR A 506 6.34 47.71 -36.33
C THR A 506 7.54 46.94 -35.78
N ASP A 507 7.81 47.09 -34.48
CA ASP A 507 8.92 46.40 -33.81
C ASP A 507 8.46 45.10 -33.18
N LYS A 508 9.36 44.10 -33.18
CA LYS A 508 9.13 42.84 -32.49
C LYS A 508 8.89 43.08 -31.01
N SER A 509 7.71 42.72 -30.55
CA SER A 509 7.27 42.96 -29.18
C SER A 509 7.00 41.63 -28.46
N LYS A 510 7.27 41.56 -27.17
CA LYS A 510 7.15 40.33 -26.37
C LYS A 510 6.44 40.57 -25.05
N PHE A 511 5.49 39.69 -24.72
CA PHE A 511 4.85 39.62 -23.40
C PHE A 511 5.08 38.23 -22.81
N ARG A 512 5.46 38.17 -21.53
CA ARG A 512 5.76 36.90 -20.86
C ARG A 512 5.22 36.86 -19.45
N PHE A 513 4.75 35.69 -19.04
CA PHE A 513 4.42 35.38 -17.66
C PHE A 513 4.67 33.90 -17.37
N ALA A 514 4.69 33.52 -16.10
CA ALA A 514 4.75 32.13 -15.68
C ALA A 514 3.49 31.73 -14.92
N PHE A 515 3.12 30.47 -15.05
CA PHE A 515 2.03 29.86 -14.30
C PHE A 515 2.36 28.41 -13.98
N GLN A 516 2.44 28.10 -12.68
CA GLN A 516 2.70 26.75 -12.16
C GLN A 516 3.89 26.04 -12.83
N GLY A 517 5.02 26.74 -12.96
CA GLY A 517 6.25 26.20 -13.55
C GLY A 517 6.27 26.19 -15.08
N ILE A 518 5.20 26.63 -15.75
CA ILE A 518 5.15 26.78 -17.20
C ILE A 518 5.40 28.24 -17.57
N THR A 519 6.31 28.49 -18.50
CA THR A 519 6.54 29.82 -19.06
C THR A 519 5.67 30.03 -20.29
N TYR A 520 4.89 31.11 -20.29
CA TYR A 520 4.04 31.53 -21.40
C TYR A 520 4.63 32.80 -22.02
N GLU A 521 4.89 32.76 -23.32
CA GLU A 521 5.37 33.88 -24.11
C GLU A 521 4.40 34.19 -25.26
N LEU A 522 4.23 35.47 -25.54
CA LEU A 522 3.57 35.99 -26.73
C LEU A 522 4.58 36.85 -27.48
N ILE A 523 4.72 36.60 -28.77
CA ILE A 523 5.54 37.39 -29.69
C ILE A 523 4.61 37.99 -30.74
N ILE A 524 4.70 39.30 -30.94
CA ILE A 524 4.10 39.99 -32.08
C ILE A 524 5.26 40.47 -32.95
N ASP A 525 5.33 39.97 -34.17
CA ASP A 525 6.43 40.23 -35.09
C ASP A 525 5.89 40.71 -36.44
N GLN A 526 6.07 42.00 -36.71
CA GLN A 526 5.71 42.61 -37.99
C GLN A 526 6.87 42.63 -38.99
N SER A 527 8.03 42.03 -38.68
CA SER A 527 9.10 41.97 -39.66
C SER A 527 8.63 41.13 -40.85
N THR A 528 8.20 41.80 -41.93
CA THR A 528 8.07 41.19 -43.23
C THR A 528 9.48 40.73 -43.58
N ASP A 529 9.68 39.42 -43.60
CA ASP A 529 10.90 38.81 -44.10
C ASP A 529 10.95 38.96 -45.64
N ASP A 530 10.80 40.18 -46.15
CA ASP A 530 11.01 40.58 -47.56
C ASP A 530 12.51 40.63 -47.91
N MET A 531 13.37 40.08 -47.05
CA MET A 531 14.82 40.03 -47.18
C MET A 531 15.35 38.68 -47.71
N THR A 532 14.54 37.84 -48.36
CA THR A 532 15.02 36.54 -48.91
C THR A 532 15.00 36.40 -50.43
N LEU A 533 14.60 37.43 -51.20
CA LEU A 533 14.75 37.43 -52.66
C LEU A 533 15.85 38.39 -53.17
N TRP A 534 16.15 39.49 -52.47
CA TRP A 534 17.20 40.42 -52.89
C TRP A 534 18.60 40.09 -52.34
N SER A 535 18.69 39.42 -51.18
CA SER A 535 19.98 39.02 -50.59
C SER A 535 20.66 37.84 -51.30
N ARG A 536 19.94 37.13 -52.19
CA ARG A 536 20.52 36.08 -53.06
C ARG A 536 20.90 36.57 -54.46
N LEU A 537 20.60 37.82 -54.83
CA LEU A 537 20.86 38.35 -56.18
C LEU A 537 22.10 39.28 -56.26
N TRP A 538 22.83 39.50 -55.16
CA TRP A 538 23.97 40.45 -55.12
C TRP A 538 25.34 39.84 -54.79
N HIS A 539 25.51 38.54 -55.02
CA HIS A 539 26.83 37.90 -55.05
C HIS A 539 27.06 37.12 -56.34
N HIS A 540 27.20 37.86 -57.44
CA HIS A 540 28.07 37.50 -58.56
C HIS A 540 28.49 38.77 -59.33
N PRO A 541 29.70 39.31 -59.08
CA PRO A 541 30.48 39.94 -60.12
C PRO A 541 31.36 38.88 -60.82
N LEU A 542 31.66 39.18 -62.08
CA LEU A 542 32.61 38.53 -63.00
C LEU A 542 33.76 37.73 -62.36
#